data_AF-A0A535K7T2-F1
#
_entry.id   AF-A0A535K7T2-F1
#
_cell.length_a   1.000
_cell.length_b   1.000
_cell.length_c   1.000
_cell.angle_alpha   90.00
_cell.angle_beta   90.00
_cell.angle_gamma   90.00
#
_symmetry.space_group_name_H-M   'P 1'
#
loop_
_entity.id
_entity.type
_entity.pdbx_description
1 polymer ?
#
loop_
_entity_poly.entity_id
_entity_poly.type
_entity_poly.pdbx_seq_one_letter_code
_entity_poly.pdbx_strand_id
1 'polypeptide(L)'
;MPSALVLAVTAENADALLSGERDRDHRRIPPKKLPARAYLAVVGTGSVVGECRLGAPLRQTAKGWALPVSQPRRYRKPRPVADFGLARIPRSFRYVER
;
A
#
# COMPACT_ATOMS: atom_id res chain seq x y z
N MET A 1 4.18 -18.56 -0.08
CA MET A 1 4.15 -17.57 1.03
C MET A 1 3.36 -16.34 0.58
N PRO A 2 2.41 -15.82 1.38
CA PRO A 2 1.72 -14.57 1.04
C PRO A 2 2.77 -13.45 0.94
N SER A 3 2.78 -12.74 -0.18
CA SER A 3 3.74 -11.66 -0.40
C SER A 3 3.35 -10.44 0.42
N ALA A 4 4.32 -9.79 1.05
CA ALA A 4 4.13 -8.50 1.73
C ALA A 4 4.94 -7.41 1.02
N LEU A 5 4.40 -6.20 1.00
CA LEU A 5 5.06 -5.05 0.38
C LEU A 5 4.76 -3.77 1.16
N VAL A 6 5.72 -2.86 1.18
CA VAL A 6 5.50 -1.47 1.59
C VAL A 6 5.14 -0.68 0.34
N LEU A 7 3.96 -0.08 0.37
CA LEU A 7 3.36 0.69 -0.72
C LEU A 7 3.48 2.18 -0.38
N ALA A 8 4.14 2.94 -1.26
CA ALA A 8 4.21 4.38 -1.11
C ALA A 8 2.93 5.02 -1.63
N VAL A 9 2.28 5.83 -0.78
CA VAL A 9 1.01 6.49 -1.04
C VAL A 9 1.04 7.93 -0.53
N THR A 10 0.19 8.80 -1.08
CA THR A 10 -0.06 10.13 -0.51
C THR A 10 -0.86 10.01 0.79
N ALA A 11 -0.83 11.04 1.63
CA ALA A 11 -1.62 11.05 2.87
C ALA A 11 -3.11 10.91 2.56
N GLU A 12 -3.63 11.69 1.61
CA GLU A 12 -5.02 11.64 1.15
C GLU A 12 -5.44 10.24 0.67
N ASN A 13 -4.62 9.58 -0.17
CA ASN A 13 -4.94 8.23 -0.61
C ASN A 13 -4.87 7.22 0.53
N ALA A 14 -3.90 7.34 1.43
CA ALA A 14 -3.81 6.47 2.60
C ALA A 14 -5.08 6.62 3.45
N ASP A 15 -5.53 7.86 3.65
CA ASP A 15 -6.72 8.14 4.44
C ASP A 15 -7.97 7.56 3.80
N ALA A 16 -8.20 7.80 2.52
CA ALA A 16 -9.34 7.28 1.77
C ALA A 16 -9.37 5.73 1.71
N LEU A 17 -8.21 5.09 1.54
CA LEU A 17 -8.11 3.62 1.53
C LEU A 17 -8.37 3.03 2.92
N LEU A 18 -7.86 3.68 3.98
CA LEU A 18 -7.99 3.19 5.35
C LEU A 18 -9.33 3.50 6.00
N SER A 19 -10.03 4.54 5.54
CA SER A 19 -11.42 4.86 5.93
C SER A 19 -12.45 3.98 5.23
N GLY A 20 -12.06 3.35 4.11
CA GLY A 20 -12.98 2.60 3.24
C GLY A 20 -13.75 3.48 2.26
N GLU A 21 -13.52 4.79 2.23
CA GLU A 21 -14.06 5.71 1.21
C GLU A 21 -13.62 5.29 -0.20
N ARG A 22 -12.41 4.75 -0.32
CA ARG A 22 -11.86 4.21 -1.55
C ARG A 22 -11.56 2.73 -1.41
N ASP A 23 -12.13 1.94 -2.30
CA ASP A 23 -11.97 0.48 -2.37
C ASP A 23 -10.84 0.03 -3.31
N ARG A 24 -10.14 0.97 -3.99
CA ARG A 24 -9.18 0.67 -5.07
C ARG A 24 -7.95 1.57 -5.06
N ASP A 25 -6.77 0.96 -5.10
CA ASP A 25 -5.50 1.64 -5.43
C ASP A 25 -5.28 1.60 -6.94
N HIS A 26 -4.86 2.71 -7.53
CA HIS A 26 -4.60 2.78 -8.98
C HIS A 26 -3.11 2.90 -9.24
N ARG A 27 -2.56 1.99 -10.05
CA ARG A 27 -1.13 1.93 -10.36
C ARG A 27 -0.89 1.81 -11.85
N ARG A 28 0.00 2.66 -12.39
CA ARG A 28 0.48 2.50 -13.78
C ARG A 28 1.15 1.13 -13.99
N ILE A 29 1.99 0.72 -13.03
CA ILE A 29 2.66 -0.58 -13.02
C ILE A 29 2.33 -1.26 -11.69
N PRO A 30 1.46 -2.28 -11.68
CA PRO A 30 1.09 -2.98 -10.45
C PRO A 30 2.23 -3.89 -9.94
N PRO A 31 2.26 -4.20 -8.63
CA PRO A 31 3.14 -5.24 -8.11
C PRO A 31 2.89 -6.59 -8.81
N LYS A 32 3.97 -7.29 -9.18
CA LYS A 32 3.89 -8.61 -9.84
C LYS A 32 3.36 -9.74 -8.94
N LYS A 33 3.57 -9.64 -7.62
CA LYS A 33 3.16 -10.65 -6.65
C LYS A 33 1.90 -10.19 -5.93
N LEU A 34 0.74 -10.42 -6.54
CA LEU A 34 -0.59 -10.13 -5.99
C LEU A 34 -1.44 -11.42 -5.99
N PRO A 35 -2.37 -11.60 -5.03
CA PRO A 35 -2.70 -10.71 -3.92
C PRO A 35 -1.61 -10.64 -2.84
N ALA A 36 -1.49 -9.49 -2.18
CA ALA A 36 -0.44 -9.23 -1.18
C ALA A 36 -0.92 -8.36 -0.02
N ARG A 37 -0.25 -8.50 1.13
CA ARG A 37 -0.40 -7.54 2.24
C ARG A 37 0.39 -6.28 1.90
N ALA A 38 -0.26 -5.13 1.92
CA ALA A 38 0.34 -3.83 1.64
C ALA A 38 0.38 -2.97 2.90
N TYR A 39 1.58 -2.51 3.24
CA TYR A 39 1.82 -1.53 4.28
C TYR A 39 1.84 -0.14 3.66
N LEU A 40 0.93 0.73 4.08
CA LEU A 40 0.75 2.05 3.47
C LEU A 40 1.73 3.04 4.09
N ALA A 41 2.81 3.33 3.37
CA ALA A 41 3.81 4.33 3.74
C ALA A 41 3.47 5.68 3.12
N VAL A 42 3.29 6.71 3.96
CA VAL A 42 2.96 8.06 3.48
C VAL A 42 4.23 8.76 3.03
N VAL A 43 4.30 9.11 1.75
CA VAL A 43 5.46 9.79 1.16
C VAL A 43 5.82 11.07 1.93
N GLY A 44 7.11 11.33 2.12
CA GLY A 44 7.61 12.48 2.87
C GLY A 44 7.60 12.34 4.40
N THR A 45 6.97 11.30 4.97
CA THR A 45 6.84 11.15 6.44
C THR A 45 7.76 10.10 7.07
N GLY A 46 8.38 9.24 6.26
CA GLY A 46 9.15 8.09 6.77
C GLY A 46 8.30 7.03 7.51
N SER A 47 6.96 7.11 7.46
CA SER A 47 6.07 6.34 8.33
C SER A 47 5.01 5.55 7.57
N VAL A 48 4.70 4.36 8.09
CA VAL A 48 3.59 3.50 7.72
C VAL A 48 2.40 3.78 8.64
N VAL A 49 1.28 4.17 8.06
CA VAL A 49 0.08 4.61 8.79
C VAL A 49 -0.99 3.52 8.92
N GLY A 50 -0.85 2.44 8.18
CA GLY A 50 -1.77 1.31 8.23
C GLY A 50 -1.37 0.19 7.28
N GLU A 51 -2.25 -0.79 7.20
CA GLU A 51 -2.12 -1.93 6.30
C GLU A 51 -3.45 -2.25 5.62
N CYS A 52 -3.36 -2.89 4.47
CA CYS A 52 -4.51 -3.45 3.77
C CYS A 52 -4.08 -4.68 2.96
N ARG A 53 -5.04 -5.36 2.34
CA ARG A 53 -4.80 -6.43 1.39
C ARG A 53 -5.11 -5.94 -0.02
N LEU A 54 -4.09 -5.93 -0.87
CA LEU A 54 -4.21 -5.68 -2.30
C LEU A 54 -4.57 -6.98 -3.02
N GLY A 55 -5.65 -6.96 -3.79
CA GLY A 55 -6.03 -8.05 -4.68
C GLY A 55 -5.32 -8.00 -6.04
N ALA A 56 -5.67 -8.93 -6.92
CA ALA A 56 -5.15 -8.97 -8.28
C ALA A 56 -5.64 -7.76 -9.12
N PRO A 57 -4.87 -7.31 -10.13
CA PRO A 57 -5.31 -6.25 -11.03
C PRO A 57 -6.60 -6.64 -11.74
N LEU A 58 -7.65 -5.81 -11.62
CA LEU A 58 -8.95 -6.12 -12.22
C LEU A 58 -9.10 -5.58 -13.64
N ARG A 59 -8.84 -4.27 -13.81
CA ARG A 59 -8.98 -3.60 -15.11
C ARG A 59 -8.01 -2.44 -15.23
N GLN A 60 -7.62 -2.13 -16.47
CA GLN A 60 -6.87 -0.93 -16.80
C GLN A 60 -7.85 0.26 -16.97
N THR A 61 -7.54 1.36 -16.32
CA THR A 61 -8.30 2.62 -16.39
C THR A 61 -7.39 3.74 -16.91
N ALA A 62 -7.94 4.92 -17.19
CA ALA A 62 -7.15 6.11 -17.50
C ALA A 62 -6.12 6.46 -16.40
N LYS A 63 -6.37 6.04 -15.15
CA LYS A 63 -5.49 6.26 -13.99
C LYS A 63 -4.51 5.10 -13.74
N GLY A 64 -4.50 4.08 -14.60
CA GLY A 64 -3.72 2.86 -14.45
C GLY A 64 -4.55 1.64 -14.05
N TRP A 65 -3.89 0.56 -13.66
CA TRP A 65 -4.51 -0.68 -13.18
C TRP A 65 -5.17 -0.47 -11.83
N ALA A 66 -6.45 -0.84 -11.74
CA ALA A 66 -7.20 -0.83 -10.49
C ALA A 66 -6.90 -2.11 -9.69
N LEU A 67 -6.34 -1.93 -8.49
CA LEU A 67 -6.07 -2.96 -7.51
C LEU A 67 -7.14 -2.87 -6.42
N PRO A 68 -7.98 -3.90 -6.22
CA PRO A 68 -8.98 -3.88 -5.17
C PRO A 68 -8.29 -3.94 -3.81
N VAL A 69 -8.79 -3.13 -2.89
CA VAL A 69 -8.33 -3.04 -1.50
C VAL A 69 -9.35 -3.70 -0.62
N SER A 70 -8.87 -4.55 0.28
CA SER A 70 -9.70 -5.22 1.28
C SER A 70 -9.00 -5.20 2.63
N GLN A 71 -9.75 -5.43 3.70
CA GLN A 71 -9.23 -5.49 5.07
C GLN A 71 -8.38 -4.26 5.45
N PRO A 72 -8.85 -3.01 5.21
CA PRO A 72 -8.11 -1.84 5.62
C PRO A 72 -8.01 -1.78 7.14
N ARG A 73 -6.82 -1.46 7.64
CA ARG A 73 -6.54 -1.32 9.07
C ARG A 73 -5.62 -0.14 9.31
N ARG A 74 -6.18 0.92 9.88
CA ARG A 74 -5.41 2.08 10.35
C ARG A 74 -4.68 1.74 11.64
N TYR A 75 -3.41 2.15 11.74
CA TYR A 75 -2.67 2.04 12.99
C TYR A 75 -3.00 3.20 13.92
N ARG A 76 -3.11 2.91 15.22
CA ARG A 76 -3.30 3.94 16.24
C ARG A 76 -2.10 4.89 16.34
N LYS A 77 -0.89 4.37 16.13
CA LYS A 77 0.36 5.14 16.02
C LYS A 77 1.05 4.74 14.71
N PRO A 78 1.49 5.70 13.87
CA PRO A 78 2.31 5.40 12.71
C PRO A 78 3.57 4.64 13.12
N ARG A 79 4.01 3.70 12.28
CA ARG A 79 5.23 2.91 12.48
C ARG A 79 6.32 3.40 11.53
N PRO A 80 7.58 3.57 11.96
CA PRO A 80 8.64 3.96 11.05
C PRO A 80 8.87 2.88 9.97
N VAL A 81 9.27 3.30 8.76
CA VAL A 81 9.54 2.36 7.66
C VAL A 81 10.73 1.42 7.95
N ALA A 82 11.59 1.80 8.90
CA ALA A 82 12.68 0.98 9.40
C ALA A 82 12.20 -0.34 10.02
N ASP A 83 11.03 -0.36 10.67
CA ASP A 83 10.39 -1.57 11.22
C ASP A 83 10.02 -2.61 10.15
N PHE A 84 10.11 -2.23 8.88
CA PHE A 84 9.83 -3.07 7.71
C PHE A 84 11.12 -3.38 6.92
N GLY A 85 12.30 -3.13 7.49
CA GLY A 85 13.60 -3.40 6.86
C GLY A 85 13.96 -2.40 5.76
N LEU A 86 13.35 -1.22 5.75
CA LEU A 86 13.59 -0.19 4.74
C LEU A 86 14.27 1.04 5.36
N ALA A 87 15.40 1.47 4.78
CA ALA A 87 16.06 2.71 5.17
C ALA A 87 15.28 3.97 4.76
N ARG A 88 14.43 3.88 3.74
CA ARG A 88 13.60 4.99 3.25
C ARG A 88 12.33 4.48 2.58
N ILE A 89 11.33 5.36 2.45
CA ILE A 89 10.10 5.08 1.71
C ILE A 89 10.45 4.78 0.23
N PRO A 90 9.93 3.69 -0.36
CA PRO A 90 10.15 3.38 -1.76
C PRO A 90 9.44 4.41 -2.67
N ARG A 91 9.88 4.57 -3.92
CA ARG A 91 9.19 5.48 -4.87
C ARG A 91 7.80 4.99 -5.30
N SER A 92 7.57 3.68 -5.28
CA SER A 92 6.29 3.08 -5.65
C SER A 92 5.92 1.98 -4.66
N PHE A 93 6.67 0.89 -4.65
CA PHE A 93 6.55 -0.18 -3.66
C PHE A 93 7.89 -0.91 -3.48
N ARG A 94 8.02 -1.67 -2.41
CA ARG A 94 9.11 -2.63 -2.21
C ARG A 94 8.61 -3.84 -1.44
N TYR A 95 8.98 -5.04 -1.89
CA TYR A 95 8.66 -6.27 -1.17
C TYR A 95 9.46 -6.34 0.13
N VAL A 96 8.83 -6.91 1.14
CA VAL A 96 9.40 -7.11 2.47
C VAL A 96 9.07 -8.52 2.95
N GLU A 97 9.95 -9.11 3.74
CA GLU A 97 9.74 -10.42 4.36
C GLU A 97 9.06 -10.21 5.72
N ARG A 98 7.80 -10.68 5.87
CA ARG A 98 7.02 -10.44 7.09
C ARG A 98 5.79 -11.32 7.24
#